data_AF-A0A4T2BDE4-F1
#
_entry.id   AF-A0A4T2BDE4-F1
#
_cell.length_a   1.000
_cell.length_b   1.000
_cell.length_c   1.000
_cell.angle_alpha   90.00
_cell.angle_beta   90.00
_cell.angle_gamma   90.00
#
_symmetry.space_group_name_H-M   'P 1'
#
loop_
_entity.id
_entity.type
_entity.pdbx_description
1 polymer ?
#
loop_
_entity_poly.entity_id
_entity_poly.type
_entity_poly.pdbx_seq_one_letter_code
_entity_poly.pdbx_strand_id
1 'polypeptide(L)'
;MTDYRIADLNVTDFATKWLGHLDGDNASARGLLDHVAEGYDYGAHFMMANIGSQSTSPNASDDELILYAALAVFQNSGFPGRSQWDGPTNHLISAFAYADQLGRMGAALNLLESLVVRVRREPEPQFQELLSNSLGHDAAKIAAHDMDMAQILSRDIRAARLLEPSLSLDDLLLAYP
;
A
#
# COMPACT_ATOMS: atom_id res chain seq x y z
N MET A 1 11.89 3.27 22.72
CA MET A 1 11.99 2.63 21.39
C MET A 1 10.58 2.46 20.90
N THR A 2 10.27 2.93 19.70
CA THR A 2 8.94 2.80 19.09
C THR A 2 8.70 1.33 18.71
N ASP A 3 7.52 0.80 19.01
CA ASP A 3 7.14 -0.59 18.68
C ASP A 3 6.30 -0.59 17.40
N TYR A 4 6.82 -1.21 16.34
CA TYR A 4 6.14 -1.35 15.05
C TYR A 4 5.67 -2.79 14.88
N ARG A 5 4.43 -3.06 15.32
CA ARG A 5 3.83 -4.38 15.30
C ARG A 5 2.35 -4.39 14.97
N ILE A 6 1.88 -5.53 14.49
CA ILE A 6 0.46 -5.87 14.35
C ILE A 6 0.27 -7.21 15.07
N ALA A 7 -0.38 -7.19 16.24
CA ALA A 7 -0.48 -8.35 17.12
C ALA A 7 0.90 -8.98 17.41
N ASP A 8 1.12 -10.23 17.00
CA ASP A 8 2.36 -10.98 17.22
C ASP A 8 3.46 -10.69 16.17
N LEU A 9 3.13 -10.02 15.07
CA LEU A 9 4.07 -9.70 13.99
C LEU A 9 4.82 -8.41 14.31
N ASN A 10 6.13 -8.50 14.55
CA ASN A 10 6.98 -7.36 14.91
C ASN A 10 7.99 -7.07 13.80
N VAL A 11 7.97 -5.86 13.26
CA VAL A 11 8.87 -5.39 12.19
C VAL A 11 9.71 -4.19 12.61
N THR A 12 9.92 -4.01 13.92
CA THR A 12 10.56 -2.81 14.47
C THR A 12 11.95 -2.55 13.91
N ASP A 13 12.77 -3.60 13.80
CA ASP A 13 14.13 -3.49 13.28
C ASP A 13 14.14 -3.08 11.80
N PHE A 14 13.24 -3.67 11.01
CA PHE A 14 13.09 -3.33 9.60
C PHE A 14 12.57 -1.91 9.42
N ALA A 15 11.46 -1.55 10.07
CA ALA A 15 10.83 -0.24 10.01
C ALA A 15 11.79 0.88 10.43
N THR A 16 12.59 0.67 11.48
CA THR A 16 13.57 1.66 11.94
C THR A 16 14.67 1.89 10.90
N LYS A 17 15.21 0.82 10.29
CA LYS A 17 16.21 0.95 9.21
C LYS A 17 15.62 1.61 7.97
N TRP A 18 14.40 1.21 7.61
CA TRP A 18 13.67 1.76 6.48
C TRP A 18 13.39 3.26 6.66
N LEU A 19 12.92 3.70 7.84
CA LEU A 19 12.77 5.12 8.17
C LEU A 19 14.09 5.88 8.03
N GLY A 20 15.20 5.30 8.52
CA GLY A 20 16.53 5.90 8.37
C GLY A 20 16.97 6.09 6.91
N HIS A 21 16.48 5.26 5.99
CA HIS A 21 16.71 5.45 4.55
C HIS A 21 15.88 6.60 3.96
N LEU A 22 14.70 6.89 4.52
CA LEU A 22 13.84 7.98 4.04
C LEU A 22 14.40 9.37 4.37
N ASP A 23 15.17 9.48 5.45
CA ASP A 23 15.81 10.74 5.86
C ASP A 23 16.91 11.18 4.89
N GLY A 24 17.49 10.25 4.11
CA GLY A 24 18.50 10.53 3.10
C GLY A 24 17.96 11.13 1.80
N ASP A 25 18.80 11.82 1.04
CA ASP A 25 18.43 12.44 -0.26
C ASP A 25 18.06 11.41 -1.35
N ASN A 26 18.20 10.11 -1.06
CA ASN A 26 17.97 9.01 -2.00
C ASN A 26 16.55 8.41 -1.95
N ALA A 27 15.65 8.96 -1.12
CA ALA A 27 14.25 8.49 -1.10
C ALA A 27 13.60 8.75 -2.48
N SER A 28 13.11 7.69 -3.12
CA SER A 28 12.70 7.73 -4.54
C SER A 28 11.58 8.73 -4.83
N ALA A 29 10.79 9.07 -3.82
CA ALA A 29 9.66 9.98 -3.92
C ALA A 29 9.84 11.30 -3.13
N ARG A 30 11.08 11.67 -2.76
CA ARG A 30 11.36 12.85 -1.91
C ARG A 30 10.72 14.15 -2.41
N GLY A 31 10.64 14.35 -3.72
CA GLY A 31 9.99 15.52 -4.33
C GLY A 31 8.49 15.67 -4.01
N LEU A 32 7.82 14.61 -3.53
CA LEU A 32 6.45 14.73 -3.02
C LEU A 32 6.37 15.53 -1.72
N LEU A 33 7.44 15.57 -0.92
CA LEU A 33 7.49 16.34 0.32
C LEU A 33 7.59 17.84 0.08
N ASP A 34 8.13 18.27 -1.07
CA ASP A 34 8.22 19.69 -1.43
C ASP A 34 6.83 20.32 -1.53
N HIS A 35 5.84 19.54 -1.94
CA HIS A 35 4.44 19.96 -2.08
C HIS A 35 3.63 19.86 -0.78
N VAL A 36 4.17 19.26 0.27
CA VAL A 36 3.50 19.22 1.60
C VAL A 36 3.45 20.61 2.21
N ALA A 37 4.52 21.40 2.04
CA ALA A 37 4.58 22.79 2.50
C ALA A 37 3.57 23.71 1.78
N GLU A 38 3.06 23.28 0.62
CA GLU A 38 2.07 24.01 -0.18
C GLU A 38 0.62 23.74 0.27
N GLY A 39 0.42 22.97 1.34
CA GLY A 39 -0.91 22.68 1.92
C GLY A 39 -1.58 21.42 1.37
N TYR A 40 -0.87 20.61 0.58
CA TYR A 40 -1.34 19.31 0.11
C TYR A 40 -0.85 18.18 1.02
N ASP A 41 -1.69 17.17 1.28
CA ASP A 41 -1.28 16.02 2.10
C ASP A 41 -0.64 14.91 1.26
N TYR A 42 0.55 15.21 0.72
CA TYR A 42 1.36 14.26 -0.05
C TYR A 42 2.28 13.38 0.80
N GLY A 43 2.32 13.58 2.11
CA GLY A 43 3.18 12.80 2.98
C GLY A 43 2.79 11.32 3.02
N ALA A 44 1.49 11.04 3.02
CA ALA A 44 0.98 9.67 2.89
C ALA A 44 1.41 9.02 1.55
N HIS A 45 1.35 9.78 0.45
CA HIS A 45 1.83 9.32 -0.85
C HIS A 45 3.33 9.06 -0.85
N PHE A 46 4.13 9.93 -0.21
CA PHE A 46 5.56 9.72 -0.03
C PHE A 46 5.85 8.38 0.66
N MET A 47 5.17 8.07 1.77
CA MET A 47 5.36 6.81 2.50
C MET A 47 5.02 5.61 1.62
N MET A 48 3.86 5.62 0.96
CA MET A 48 3.43 4.52 0.10
C MET A 48 4.24 4.36 -1.18
N ALA A 49 4.74 5.43 -1.78
CA ALA A 49 5.60 5.33 -2.95
C ALA A 49 6.93 4.65 -2.62
N ASN A 50 7.47 4.88 -1.43
CA ASN A 50 8.74 4.30 -1.00
C ASN A 50 8.61 2.82 -0.61
N ILE A 51 7.53 2.39 0.06
CA ILE A 51 7.33 0.96 0.39
C ILE A 51 6.60 0.16 -0.71
N GLY A 52 5.74 0.83 -1.48
CA GLY A 52 4.84 0.20 -2.43
C GLY A 52 5.58 -0.53 -3.55
N SER A 53 6.65 0.06 -4.07
CA SER A 53 7.50 -0.55 -5.11
C SER A 53 8.35 -1.71 -4.58
N GLN A 54 8.82 -1.64 -3.34
CA GLN A 54 9.59 -2.72 -2.71
C GLN A 54 8.70 -3.96 -2.51
N SER A 55 7.46 -3.72 -2.09
CA SER A 55 6.48 -4.76 -1.78
C SER A 55 5.79 -5.39 -3.00
N THR A 56 5.86 -4.80 -4.20
CA THR A 56 5.35 -5.46 -5.42
C THR A 56 6.24 -6.61 -5.91
N SER A 57 7.52 -6.61 -5.53
CA SER A 57 8.44 -7.70 -5.87
C SER A 57 7.88 -9.05 -5.41
N PRO A 58 7.88 -10.10 -6.25
CA PRO A 58 7.51 -11.45 -5.84
C PRO A 58 8.36 -11.98 -4.68
N ASN A 59 9.57 -11.46 -4.53
CA ASN A 59 10.54 -11.82 -3.48
C ASN A 59 10.54 -10.84 -2.30
N ALA A 60 9.55 -9.93 -2.22
CA ALA A 60 9.40 -9.06 -1.06
C ALA A 60 9.32 -9.92 0.22
N SER A 61 10.09 -9.51 1.22
CA SER A 61 10.12 -10.11 2.55
C SER A 61 8.81 -9.91 3.31
N ASP A 62 8.57 -10.77 4.30
CA ASP A 62 7.41 -10.65 5.19
C ASP A 62 7.38 -9.28 5.90
N ASP A 63 8.55 -8.77 6.33
CA ASP A 63 8.67 -7.46 6.97
C ASP A 63 8.23 -6.32 6.04
N GLU A 64 8.62 -6.36 4.75
CA GLU A 64 8.19 -5.39 3.74
C GLU A 64 6.67 -5.45 3.52
N LEU A 65 6.10 -6.65 3.48
CA LEU A 65 4.67 -6.85 3.29
C LEU A 65 3.86 -6.39 4.51
N ILE A 66 4.36 -6.60 5.73
CA ILE A 66 3.72 -6.12 6.97
C ILE A 66 3.80 -4.59 7.07
N LEU A 67 4.96 -4.00 6.76
CA LEU A 67 5.12 -2.54 6.72
C LEU A 67 4.17 -1.92 5.70
N TYR A 68 4.11 -2.50 4.50
CA TYR A 68 3.15 -2.13 3.47
C TYR A 68 1.71 -2.23 3.98
N ALA A 69 1.34 -3.34 4.61
CA ALA A 69 -0.01 -3.57 5.11
C ALA A 69 -0.44 -2.49 6.09
N ALA A 70 0.40 -2.14 7.07
CA ALA A 70 0.11 -1.11 8.07
C ALA A 70 -0.19 0.25 7.41
N LEU A 71 0.62 0.65 6.44
CA LEU A 71 0.42 1.91 5.72
C LEU A 71 -0.82 1.87 4.81
N ALA A 72 -1.04 0.77 4.09
CA ALA A 72 -2.17 0.61 3.18
C ALA A 72 -3.51 0.64 3.93
N VAL A 73 -3.65 -0.07 5.06
CA VAL A 73 -4.90 -0.05 5.84
C VAL A 73 -5.17 1.30 6.46
N PHE A 74 -4.11 2.01 6.88
CA PHE A 74 -4.23 3.37 7.40
C PHE A 74 -4.77 4.34 6.34
N GLN A 75 -4.26 4.25 5.10
CA GLN A 75 -4.75 5.08 3.99
C GLN A 75 -6.16 4.71 3.53
N ASN A 76 -6.52 3.43 3.54
CA ASN A 76 -7.88 2.99 3.21
C ASN A 76 -8.92 3.51 4.21
N SER A 77 -8.52 3.91 5.43
CA SER A 77 -9.42 4.45 6.46
C SER A 77 -9.88 5.90 6.21
N GLY A 78 -9.29 6.57 5.22
CA GLY A 78 -9.54 7.94 4.83
C GLY A 78 -8.28 8.54 4.22
N PHE A 79 -8.40 9.32 3.15
CA PHE A 79 -7.26 10.04 2.59
C PHE A 79 -7.06 11.35 3.37
N PRO A 80 -5.85 11.67 3.86
CA PRO A 80 -4.52 11.07 3.63
C PRO A 80 -4.10 10.00 4.69
N GLY A 81 -5.02 9.71 5.59
CA GLY A 81 -4.94 8.85 6.75
C GLY A 81 -5.95 9.38 7.76
N ARG A 82 -5.97 8.84 8.97
CA ARG A 82 -6.78 9.41 10.07
C ARG A 82 -6.17 10.67 10.72
N SER A 83 -4.97 11.09 10.32
CA SER A 83 -4.22 12.20 10.93
C SER A 83 -3.68 13.18 9.90
N GLN A 84 -3.41 14.41 10.33
CA GLN A 84 -2.61 15.37 9.57
C GLN A 84 -1.17 14.86 9.44
N TRP A 85 -0.52 15.18 8.32
CA TRP A 85 0.90 14.88 8.15
C TRP A 85 1.78 15.63 9.15
N ASP A 86 2.56 14.87 9.93
CA ASP A 86 3.50 15.37 10.93
C ASP A 86 4.89 14.72 10.84
N GLY A 87 5.19 14.13 9.68
CA GLY A 87 6.47 13.55 9.32
C GLY A 87 6.47 12.01 9.26
N PRO A 88 7.50 11.40 8.65
CA PRO A 88 7.52 9.95 8.37
C PRO A 88 7.37 9.09 9.63
N THR A 89 8.09 9.44 10.70
CA THR A 89 8.10 8.64 11.94
C THR A 89 6.73 8.61 12.61
N ASN A 90 6.09 9.76 12.78
CA ASN A 90 4.79 9.85 13.45
C ASN A 90 3.64 9.30 12.59
N HIS A 91 3.72 9.49 11.26
CA HIS A 91 2.80 8.85 10.33
C HIS A 91 2.89 7.32 10.45
N LEU A 92 4.11 6.77 10.55
CA LEU A 92 4.31 5.34 10.71
C LEU A 92 3.80 4.83 12.06
N ILE A 93 4.04 5.57 13.15
CA ILE A 93 3.48 5.27 14.47
C ILE A 93 1.95 5.18 14.41
N SER A 94 1.32 6.17 13.77
CA SER A 94 -0.14 6.22 13.64
C SER A 94 -0.68 5.07 12.79
N ALA A 95 0.02 4.71 11.71
CA ALA A 95 -0.35 3.59 10.85
C ALA A 95 -0.30 2.25 11.59
N PHE A 96 0.78 1.97 12.34
CA PHE A 96 0.88 0.74 13.13
C PHE A 96 -0.10 0.70 14.29
N ALA A 97 -0.33 1.82 14.99
CA ALA A 97 -1.33 1.88 16.05
C ALA A 97 -2.74 1.58 15.51
N TYR A 98 -3.07 2.07 14.31
CA TYR A 98 -4.34 1.78 13.66
C TYR A 98 -4.43 0.32 13.19
N ALA A 99 -3.38 -0.21 12.58
CA ALA A 99 -3.35 -1.60 12.14
C ALA A 99 -3.45 -2.58 13.32
N ASP A 100 -2.80 -2.29 14.44
CA ASP A 100 -2.89 -3.09 15.67
C ASP A 100 -4.30 -3.02 16.28
N GLN A 101 -4.95 -1.84 16.25
CA GLN A 101 -6.35 -1.69 16.68
C GLN A 101 -7.31 -2.58 15.88
N LEU A 102 -7.09 -2.74 14.56
CA LEU A 102 -7.87 -3.64 13.73
C LEU A 102 -7.56 -5.13 13.99
N GLY A 103 -6.34 -5.41 14.47
CA GLY A 103 -5.78 -6.74 14.55
C GLY A 103 -5.56 -7.36 13.16
N ARG A 104 -5.01 -8.58 13.15
CA ARG A 104 -4.64 -9.31 11.92
C ARG A 104 -5.81 -9.51 10.97
N MET A 105 -6.93 -10.02 11.48
CA MET A 105 -8.15 -10.27 10.70
C MET A 105 -8.71 -8.96 10.12
N GLY A 106 -8.85 -7.90 10.92
CA GLY A 106 -9.41 -6.63 10.47
C GLY A 106 -8.52 -5.96 9.43
N ALA A 107 -7.20 -6.01 9.59
CA ALA A 107 -6.25 -5.48 8.61
C ALA A 107 -6.30 -6.28 7.30
N ALA A 108 -6.34 -7.62 7.36
CA ALA A 108 -6.46 -8.47 6.18
C ALA A 108 -7.76 -8.22 5.40
N LEU A 109 -8.90 -8.15 6.10
CA LEU A 109 -10.18 -7.83 5.49
C LEU A 109 -10.15 -6.45 4.81
N ASN A 110 -9.59 -5.44 5.47
CA ASN A 110 -9.50 -4.09 4.90
C ASN A 110 -8.70 -4.07 3.57
N LEU A 111 -7.59 -4.80 3.50
CA LEU A 111 -6.81 -4.93 2.26
C LEU A 111 -7.62 -5.62 1.15
N LEU A 112 -8.26 -6.75 1.47
CA LEU A 112 -9.02 -7.51 0.48
C LEU A 112 -10.30 -6.80 0.03
N GLU A 113 -11.00 -6.07 0.92
CA GLU A 113 -12.17 -5.27 0.53
C GLU A 113 -11.78 -4.12 -0.40
N SER A 114 -10.67 -3.43 -0.12
CA SER A 114 -10.12 -2.40 -1.03
C SER A 114 -9.78 -3.00 -2.40
N LEU A 115 -9.22 -4.21 -2.42
CA LEU A 115 -8.94 -4.96 -3.64
C LEU A 115 -10.23 -5.32 -4.41
N VAL A 116 -11.24 -5.87 -3.73
CA VAL A 116 -12.54 -6.23 -4.34
C VAL A 116 -13.19 -5.01 -4.99
N VAL A 117 -13.19 -3.87 -4.31
CA VAL A 117 -13.72 -2.61 -4.86
C VAL A 117 -12.96 -2.19 -6.12
N ARG A 118 -11.63 -2.33 -6.15
CA ARG A 118 -10.81 -2.00 -7.34
C ARG A 118 -11.07 -2.95 -8.51
N VAL A 119 -11.14 -4.26 -8.25
CA VAL A 119 -11.37 -5.28 -9.28
C VAL A 119 -12.75 -5.14 -9.93
N ARG A 120 -13.76 -4.70 -9.17
CA ARG A 120 -15.12 -4.49 -9.67
C ARG A 120 -15.34 -3.20 -10.42
N ARG A 121 -14.46 -2.21 -10.24
CA ARG A 121 -14.52 -0.99 -11.03
C ARG A 121 -14.13 -1.35 -12.45
N GLU A 122 -15.13 -1.52 -13.31
CA GLU A 122 -14.89 -1.61 -14.75
C GLU A 122 -14.18 -0.33 -15.18
N PRO A 123 -13.00 -0.42 -15.80
CA PRO A 123 -12.37 0.76 -16.36
C PRO A 123 -13.29 1.30 -17.46
N GLU A 124 -13.72 2.56 -17.32
CA GLU A 124 -14.51 3.27 -18.32
C GLU A 124 -13.89 3.06 -19.71
N PRO A 125 -14.68 2.78 -20.77
CA PRO A 125 -14.14 2.55 -22.11
C PRO A 125 -13.21 3.67 -22.60
N GLN A 126 -13.50 4.91 -22.21
CA GLN A 126 -12.68 6.09 -22.51
C GLN A 126 -11.30 6.03 -21.84
N PHE A 127 -11.18 5.43 -20.66
CA PHE A 127 -9.90 5.25 -19.99
C PHE A 127 -9.00 4.27 -20.74
N GLN A 128 -9.56 3.17 -21.25
CA GLN A 128 -8.82 2.18 -22.05
C GLN A 128 -8.29 2.80 -23.34
N GLU A 129 -9.09 3.64 -24.00
CA GLU A 129 -8.66 4.36 -25.21
C GLU A 129 -7.56 5.38 -24.89
N LEU A 130 -7.67 6.14 -23.80
CA LEU A 130 -6.63 7.08 -23.36
C LEU A 130 -5.32 6.37 -23.00
N LEU A 131 -5.39 5.24 -22.30
CA LEU A 131 -4.23 4.43 -21.94
C LEU A 131 -3.54 3.86 -23.20
N SER A 132 -4.32 3.29 -24.12
CA SER A 132 -3.81 2.81 -25.39
C SER A 132 -3.13 3.92 -26.19
N ASN A 133 -3.75 5.11 -26.24
CA ASN A 133 -3.16 6.29 -26.87
C ASN A 133 -1.84 6.72 -26.20
N SER A 134 -1.78 6.77 -24.87
CA SER A 134 -0.55 7.19 -24.16
C SER A 134 0.60 6.19 -24.31
N LEU A 135 0.27 4.91 -24.45
CA LEU A 135 1.25 3.84 -24.69
C LEU A 135 1.56 3.65 -26.19
N GLY A 136 0.94 4.43 -27.07
CA GLY A 136 1.18 4.41 -28.51
C GLY A 136 0.62 3.19 -29.23
N HIS A 137 -0.46 2.60 -28.71
CA HIS A 137 -1.07 1.34 -29.20
C HIS A 137 -0.09 0.16 -29.24
N ASP A 138 0.98 0.23 -28.45
CA ASP A 138 2.00 -0.82 -28.39
C ASP A 138 1.53 -1.94 -27.45
N ALA A 139 1.19 -3.09 -28.05
CA ALA A 139 0.71 -4.27 -27.32
C ALA A 139 1.71 -4.75 -26.25
N ALA A 140 3.02 -4.60 -26.47
CA ALA A 140 4.02 -5.02 -25.48
C ALA A 140 4.02 -4.09 -24.26
N LYS A 141 3.82 -2.78 -24.45
CA LYS A 141 3.73 -1.81 -23.35
C LYS A 141 2.43 -1.96 -22.57
N ILE A 142 1.32 -2.24 -23.26
CA ILE A 142 0.03 -2.52 -22.62
C ILE A 142 0.15 -3.79 -21.76
N ALA A 143 0.73 -4.87 -22.30
CA ALA A 143 0.94 -6.10 -21.54
C ALA A 143 1.88 -5.89 -20.33
N ALA A 144 2.93 -5.07 -20.47
CA ALA A 144 3.82 -4.73 -19.36
C ALA A 144 3.09 -3.94 -18.26
N HIS A 145 2.28 -2.95 -18.64
CA HIS A 145 1.45 -2.20 -17.71
C HIS A 145 0.44 -3.12 -16.98
N ASP A 146 -0.22 -4.03 -17.69
CA ASP A 146 -1.14 -4.99 -17.08
C ASP A 146 -0.44 -5.94 -16.10
N MET A 147 0.80 -6.33 -16.42
CA MET A 147 1.64 -7.12 -15.51
C MET A 147 2.01 -6.32 -14.25
N ASP A 148 2.35 -5.05 -14.38
CA ASP A 148 2.65 -4.18 -13.24
C ASP A 148 1.41 -4.00 -12.34
N MET A 149 0.24 -3.80 -12.94
CA MET A 149 -1.03 -3.73 -12.21
C MET A 149 -1.34 -5.05 -11.49
N ALA A 150 -1.13 -6.19 -12.15
CA ALA A 150 -1.30 -7.51 -11.53
C ALA A 150 -0.36 -7.71 -10.32
N GLN A 151 0.87 -7.22 -10.39
CA GLN A 151 1.81 -7.28 -9.26
C GLN A 151 1.36 -6.44 -8.07
N ILE A 152 0.79 -5.26 -8.33
CA ILE A 152 0.20 -4.40 -7.30
C ILE A 152 -0.96 -5.12 -6.59
N LEU A 153 -1.86 -5.75 -7.34
CA LEU A 153 -2.97 -6.52 -6.78
C LEU A 153 -2.48 -7.76 -6.01
N SER A 154 -1.47 -8.46 -6.54
CA SER A 154 -0.85 -9.63 -5.90
C SER A 154 -0.20 -9.28 -4.56
N ARG A 155 0.41 -8.10 -4.43
CA ARG A 155 0.94 -7.60 -3.16
C ARG A 155 -0.14 -7.51 -2.08
N ASP A 156 -1.30 -6.93 -2.39
CA ASP A 156 -2.41 -6.83 -1.44
C ASP A 156 -2.85 -8.20 -0.92
N ILE A 157 -2.94 -9.18 -1.83
CA ILE A 157 -3.28 -10.57 -1.49
C ILE A 157 -2.21 -11.21 -0.61
N ARG A 158 -0.92 -11.05 -0.95
CA ARG A 158 0.20 -11.62 -0.18
C ARG A 158 0.26 -11.02 1.23
N ALA A 159 0.13 -9.71 1.35
CA ALA A 159 0.09 -9.03 2.64
C ALA A 159 -1.11 -9.49 3.48
N ALA A 160 -2.31 -9.60 2.89
CA ALA A 160 -3.48 -10.10 3.58
C ALA A 160 -3.32 -11.57 4.04
N ARG A 161 -2.73 -12.44 3.20
CA ARG A 161 -2.44 -13.85 3.56
C ARG A 161 -1.44 -13.99 4.70
N LEU A 162 -0.43 -13.11 4.74
CA LEU A 162 0.54 -13.09 5.84
C LEU A 162 -0.14 -12.70 7.17
N LEU A 163 -1.06 -11.74 7.12
CA LEU A 163 -1.86 -11.33 8.26
C LEU A 163 -2.85 -12.42 8.68
N GLU A 164 -3.65 -12.95 7.76
CA GLU A 164 -4.68 -13.96 8.05
C GLU A 164 -4.71 -15.04 6.96
N PRO A 165 -3.98 -16.16 7.15
CA PRO A 165 -3.88 -17.22 6.15
C PRO A 165 -5.21 -17.93 5.86
N SER A 166 -6.16 -17.90 6.80
CA SER A 166 -7.46 -18.58 6.63
C SER A 166 -8.44 -17.76 5.78
N LEU A 167 -8.17 -16.48 5.53
CA LEU A 167 -9.05 -15.61 4.77
C LEU A 167 -8.92 -15.86 3.26
N SER A 168 -10.06 -16.15 2.63
CA SER A 168 -10.16 -16.42 1.20
C SER A 168 -10.68 -15.20 0.44
N LEU A 169 -9.93 -14.76 -0.58
CA LEU A 169 -10.40 -13.71 -1.51
C LEU A 169 -11.62 -14.20 -2.31
N ASP A 170 -11.66 -15.47 -2.68
CA ASP A 170 -12.75 -16.04 -3.46
C ASP A 170 -14.07 -15.97 -2.67
N ASP A 171 -14.01 -16.28 -1.37
CA ASP A 171 -15.18 -16.19 -0.49
C ASP A 171 -15.69 -14.75 -0.38
N LEU A 172 -14.79 -13.76 -0.32
CA LEU A 172 -15.16 -12.35 -0.31
C LEU A 172 -15.77 -11.92 -1.65
N LEU A 173 -15.22 -12.35 -2.78
CA LEU A 173 -15.76 -12.03 -4.10
C LEU A 173 -17.18 -12.60 -4.28
N LEU A 174 -17.48 -13.75 -3.68
CA LEU A 174 -18.80 -14.38 -3.71
C LEU A 174 -19.80 -13.76 -2.70
N ALA A 175 -19.32 -13.25 -1.56
CA ALA A 175 -20.17 -12.74 -0.49
C ALA A 175 -20.77 -11.36 -0.78
N TYR A 176 -20.12 -10.54 -1.59
CA TYR A 176 -20.62 -9.24 -2.01
C TYR A 176 -21.18 -9.38 -3.43
N PRO A 177 -22.48 -9.40 -3.72
CA PRO A 177 -22.97 -9.39 -5.11
C PRO A 177 -22.80 -8.03 -5.80
#